data_AF-A0A2P2I9G3-F1
#
_entry.id   AF-A0A2P2I9G3-F1
#
_cell.length_a   1.000
_cell.length_b   1.000
_cell.length_c   1.000
_cell.angle_alpha   90.00
_cell.angle_beta   90.00
_cell.angle_gamma   90.00
#
_symmetry.space_group_name_H-M   'P 1'
#
loop_
_entity.id
_entity.type
_entity.pdbx_description
1 polymer ?
#
loop_
_entity_poly.entity_id
_entity_poly.type
_entity_poly.pdbx_seq_one_letter_code
_entity_poly.pdbx_strand_id
1 'polypeptide(L)'
;MLELEVSPGQCLGTSRWEFILGMHFSQAVAILQQQASSIRGIQVIYNQASPLVSDLVLYLSQDGIKLVFDPMSQRLKLIHIVNMKLVRLTYCNRIFNAPDTLPTRLRIDEAFGATHPEDFCEQEQQYILTFPGLAFHFPSEARAGLTGGQQLLVASLQIYYGKRVESARVPSLPPSPGQLSLDTLTVIRDHSTTRGVKLTIILDAGGRGTSETQLLTRSVMFGDSCQTVLSTIGAPNRVFYKSEDKMKIHNTKRQKGIRHSDYFFNYFTLGLDVLFDAKCHRVKKFVLHTNFPGHHNFNMYQRCNFELPLTLKCLPPSTKEAAQLIDLPEVVTVGPESKWSNIGRRLCTRGPPVVLRKTCSSGGGGGAGGNIAPTSSVQLTYCYNHQDIIVEVMANDHIAAVTLFMSPAEAS
;
A
#
# COMPACT_ATOMS: atom_id res chain seq x y z
N MET A 1 23.27 -9.60 -15.82
CA MET A 1 23.12 -10.22 -14.48
C MET A 1 23.27 -9.10 -13.47
N LEU A 2 22.36 -8.98 -12.51
CA LEU A 2 22.46 -7.94 -11.48
C LEU A 2 23.56 -8.31 -10.47
N GLU A 3 24.39 -7.34 -10.10
CA GLU A 3 25.34 -7.45 -9.00
C GLU A 3 24.75 -6.75 -7.79
N LEU A 4 24.47 -7.50 -6.73
CA LEU A 4 23.73 -7.03 -5.58
C LEU A 4 24.52 -7.27 -4.29
N GLU A 5 24.43 -6.31 -3.38
CA GLU A 5 24.89 -6.41 -2.01
C GLU A 5 23.71 -6.80 -1.11
N VAL A 6 23.94 -7.82 -0.28
CA VAL A 6 22.99 -8.33 0.70
C VAL A 6 23.31 -7.73 2.04
N SER A 7 22.35 -7.03 2.65
CA SER A 7 22.44 -6.54 4.03
C SER A 7 21.42 -7.30 4.89
N PRO A 8 21.85 -8.30 5.68
CA PRO A 8 20.97 -9.13 6.50
C PRO A 8 20.02 -8.30 7.35
N GLY A 9 18.73 -8.62 7.28
CA GLY A 9 17.69 -7.93 8.05
C GLY A 9 17.40 -6.50 7.63
N GLN A 10 18.00 -5.99 6.55
CA GLN A 10 17.87 -4.58 6.15
C GLN A 10 17.48 -4.39 4.69
N CYS A 11 18.32 -4.78 3.73
CA CYS A 11 18.10 -4.44 2.33
C CYS A 11 18.80 -5.38 1.34
N LEU A 12 18.42 -5.26 0.07
CA LEU A 12 19.09 -5.84 -1.09
C LEU A 12 19.25 -4.73 -2.15
N GLY A 13 20.47 -4.48 -2.61
CA GLY A 13 20.67 -3.34 -3.51
C GLY A 13 22.04 -3.24 -4.14
N THR A 14 22.30 -2.06 -4.68
CA THR A 14 23.54 -1.62 -5.29
C THR A 14 23.91 -0.25 -4.73
N SER A 15 25.05 0.30 -5.14
CA SER A 15 25.41 1.69 -4.81
C SER A 15 24.46 2.75 -5.39
N ARG A 16 23.58 2.39 -6.34
CA ARG A 16 22.66 3.34 -7.00
C ARG A 16 21.22 3.26 -6.50
N TRP A 17 20.80 2.11 -6.00
CA TRP A 17 19.43 1.86 -5.57
C TRP A 17 19.41 0.65 -4.64
N GLU A 18 18.45 0.62 -3.73
CA GLU A 18 18.28 -0.48 -2.78
C GLU A 18 16.80 -0.73 -2.48
N PHE A 19 16.45 -2.00 -2.31
CA PHE A 19 15.18 -2.41 -1.74
C PHE A 19 15.35 -2.58 -0.23
N ILE A 20 14.77 -1.67 0.54
CA ILE A 20 14.88 -1.63 2.00
C ILE A 20 13.63 -2.28 2.59
N LEU A 21 13.81 -3.22 3.52
CA LEU A 21 12.70 -3.78 4.27
C LEU A 21 11.93 -2.65 5.00
N GLY A 22 10.61 -2.70 4.94
CA GLY A 22 9.71 -1.67 5.46
C GLY A 22 9.34 -0.58 4.45
N MET A 23 10.03 -0.48 3.31
CA MET A 23 9.69 0.52 2.29
C MET A 23 8.31 0.27 1.68
N HIS A 24 7.65 1.33 1.24
CA HIS A 24 6.33 1.21 0.60
C HIS A 24 6.43 0.59 -0.79
N PHE A 25 5.38 -0.13 -1.19
CA PHE A 25 5.23 -0.66 -2.55
C PHE A 25 5.49 0.39 -3.64
N SER A 26 4.97 1.60 -3.47
CA SER A 26 5.16 2.68 -4.45
C SER A 26 6.61 3.14 -4.58
N GLN A 27 7.40 3.10 -3.50
CA GLN A 27 8.83 3.40 -3.55
C GLN A 27 9.59 2.31 -4.32
N ALA A 28 9.28 1.03 -4.08
CA ALA A 28 9.86 -0.07 -4.84
C ALA A 28 9.53 0.02 -6.34
N VAL A 29 8.28 0.34 -6.69
CA VAL A 29 7.88 0.55 -8.09
C VAL A 29 8.61 1.76 -8.70
N ALA A 30 8.79 2.85 -7.96
CA ALA A 30 9.55 4.01 -8.44
C ALA A 30 11.01 3.65 -8.75
N ILE A 31 11.67 2.86 -7.89
CA ILE A 31 13.03 2.35 -8.15
C ILE A 31 13.05 1.51 -9.42
N LEU A 32 12.11 0.56 -9.55
CA LEU A 32 12.01 -0.29 -10.73
C LEU A 32 11.78 0.51 -12.02
N GLN A 33 10.96 1.56 -11.97
CA GLN A 33 10.74 2.46 -13.10
C GLN A 33 11.99 3.26 -13.47
N GLN A 34 12.74 3.76 -12.49
CA GLN A 34 14.01 4.45 -12.73
C GLN A 34 15.08 3.51 -13.30
N GLN A 35 15.01 2.21 -12.97
CA GLN A 35 15.95 1.19 -13.42
C GLN A 35 15.39 0.32 -14.57
N ALA A 36 14.40 0.81 -15.32
CA ALA A 36 13.72 0.03 -16.37
C ALA A 36 14.65 -0.45 -17.51
N SER A 37 15.83 0.16 -17.69
CA SER A 37 16.84 -0.32 -18.63
C SER A 37 17.47 -1.64 -18.18
N SER A 38 17.65 -1.80 -16.87
CA SER A 38 18.45 -2.84 -16.22
C SER A 38 17.59 -3.97 -15.67
N ILE A 39 16.45 -3.64 -15.07
CA ILE A 39 15.52 -4.59 -14.45
C ILE A 39 14.31 -4.78 -15.37
N ARG A 40 14.05 -6.03 -15.78
CA ARG A 40 13.01 -6.37 -16.77
C ARG A 40 12.18 -7.57 -16.33
N GLY A 41 11.04 -7.78 -17.01
CA GLY A 41 10.15 -8.89 -16.71
C GLY A 41 9.48 -8.78 -15.33
N ILE A 42 9.07 -7.57 -14.96
CA ILE A 42 8.42 -7.30 -13.68
C ILE A 42 6.95 -7.71 -13.77
N GLN A 43 6.48 -8.48 -12.79
CA GLN A 43 5.09 -8.90 -12.65
C GLN A 43 4.57 -8.50 -11.27
N VAL A 44 3.32 -8.03 -11.22
CA VAL A 44 2.62 -7.75 -9.96
C VAL A 44 1.62 -8.88 -9.72
N ILE A 45 1.78 -9.60 -8.61
CA ILE A 45 0.94 -10.74 -8.24
C ILE A 45 0.15 -10.36 -6.98
N TYR A 46 -1.16 -10.50 -7.03
CA TYR A 46 -2.07 -10.22 -5.92
C TYR A 46 -3.34 -11.07 -6.03
N ASN A 47 -4.04 -11.25 -4.90
CA ASN A 47 -5.34 -11.92 -4.88
C ASN A 47 -6.45 -10.91 -5.18
N GLN A 48 -7.12 -11.06 -6.32
CA GLN A 48 -8.18 -10.13 -6.74
C GLN A 48 -9.46 -10.24 -5.88
N ALA A 49 -9.81 -11.43 -5.39
CA ALA A 49 -11.02 -11.63 -4.60
C ALA A 49 -10.83 -11.20 -3.13
N SER A 50 -9.67 -11.51 -2.56
CA SER A 50 -9.34 -11.25 -1.14
C SER A 50 -7.93 -10.66 -1.02
N PRO A 51 -7.72 -9.38 -1.41
CA PRO A 51 -6.40 -8.74 -1.43
C PRO A 51 -5.74 -8.58 -0.05
N LEU A 52 -6.49 -8.73 1.05
CA LEU A 52 -5.95 -8.63 2.41
C LEU A 52 -5.48 -9.97 2.99
N VAL A 53 -5.85 -11.10 2.38
CA VAL A 53 -5.51 -12.45 2.87
C VAL A 53 -4.18 -12.93 2.33
N SER A 54 -3.81 -12.51 1.12
CA SER A 54 -2.58 -12.93 0.45
C SER A 54 -1.65 -11.74 0.26
N ASP A 55 -0.36 -11.98 0.38
CA ASP A 55 0.65 -10.95 0.18
C ASP A 55 0.64 -10.38 -1.24
N LEU A 56 1.02 -9.12 -1.34
CA LEU A 56 1.27 -8.46 -2.61
C LEU A 56 2.72 -8.72 -3.02
N VAL A 57 2.96 -9.25 -4.22
CA VAL A 57 4.31 -9.64 -4.66
C VAL A 57 4.71 -8.92 -5.94
N LEU A 58 5.90 -8.32 -5.94
CA LEU A 58 6.60 -7.94 -7.16
C LEU A 58 7.57 -9.05 -7.52
N TYR A 59 7.36 -9.69 -8.67
CA TYR A 59 8.22 -10.74 -9.17
C TYR A 59 9.06 -10.23 -10.35
N LEU A 60 10.37 -10.14 -10.14
CA LEU A 60 11.37 -9.80 -11.14
C LEU A 60 11.79 -11.11 -11.83
N SER A 61 11.00 -11.55 -12.81
CA SER A 61 11.13 -12.89 -13.40
C SER A 61 12.47 -13.15 -14.09
N GLN A 62 13.09 -12.12 -14.66
CA GLN A 62 14.40 -12.24 -15.34
C GLN A 62 15.59 -12.23 -14.37
N ASP A 63 15.38 -11.70 -13.17
CA ASP A 63 16.41 -11.59 -12.14
C ASP A 63 16.22 -12.63 -11.01
N GLY A 64 15.10 -13.34 -11.00
CA GLY A 64 14.82 -14.38 -10.00
C GLY A 64 14.55 -13.83 -8.60
N ILE A 65 14.05 -12.60 -8.48
CA ILE A 65 13.81 -11.93 -7.19
C ILE A 65 12.31 -11.72 -6.98
N LYS A 66 11.81 -12.06 -5.79
CA LYS A 66 10.46 -11.74 -5.31
C LYS A 66 10.56 -10.74 -4.16
N LEU A 67 9.90 -9.61 -4.30
CA LEU A 67 9.68 -8.65 -3.23
C LEU A 67 8.27 -8.88 -2.70
N VAL A 68 8.15 -9.28 -1.44
CA VAL A 68 6.89 -9.65 -0.80
C VAL A 68 6.48 -8.54 0.15
N PHE A 69 5.31 -7.97 -0.09
CA PHE A 69 4.74 -6.86 0.65
C PHE A 69 3.59 -7.35 1.52
N ASP A 70 3.56 -6.86 2.75
CA ASP A 70 2.44 -7.07 3.66
C ASP A 70 1.15 -6.47 3.07
N PRO A 71 0.03 -7.20 3.02
CA PRO A 71 -1.17 -6.75 2.33
C PRO A 71 -1.87 -5.59 3.02
N MET A 72 -1.67 -5.41 4.34
CA MET A 72 -2.32 -4.37 5.16
C MET A 72 -1.56 -3.04 5.14
N SER A 73 -0.26 -3.07 5.35
CA SER A 73 0.59 -1.87 5.35
C SER A 73 1.17 -1.55 3.96
N GLN A 74 1.15 -2.51 3.02
CA GLN A 74 1.74 -2.40 1.69
C GLN A 74 3.24 -2.04 1.73
N ARG A 75 3.92 -2.57 2.74
CA ARG A 75 5.34 -2.38 2.98
C ARG A 75 6.10 -3.68 2.81
N LEU A 76 7.34 -3.58 2.34
CA LEU A 76 8.19 -4.71 2.04
C LEU A 76 8.51 -5.48 3.32
N LYS A 77 8.09 -6.74 3.40
CA LYS A 77 8.33 -7.59 4.58
C LYS A 77 9.41 -8.65 4.36
N LEU A 78 9.59 -9.07 3.12
CA LEU A 78 10.49 -10.16 2.74
C LEU A 78 11.04 -9.93 1.33
N ILE A 79 12.34 -10.12 1.17
CA ILE A 79 13.01 -10.18 -0.13
C ILE A 79 13.45 -11.63 -0.33
N HIS A 80 12.97 -12.27 -1.37
CA HIS A 80 13.24 -13.67 -1.65
C HIS A 80 13.91 -13.81 -3.02
N ILE A 81 15.18 -14.19 -3.02
CA ILE A 81 15.95 -14.55 -4.21
C ILE A 81 15.66 -16.03 -4.48
N VAL A 82 14.81 -16.29 -5.47
CA VAL A 82 14.29 -17.62 -5.82
C VAL A 82 15.25 -18.38 -6.73
N ASN A 83 16.07 -17.66 -7.50
CA ASN A 83 17.03 -18.29 -8.42
C ASN A 83 18.40 -17.66 -8.27
N MET A 84 19.28 -18.33 -7.53
CA MET A 84 20.65 -17.90 -7.29
C MET A 84 21.48 -17.78 -8.58
N LYS A 85 21.11 -18.46 -9.67
CA LYS A 85 21.86 -18.44 -10.95
C LYS A 85 21.68 -17.14 -11.75
N LEU A 86 20.69 -16.32 -11.43
CA LEU A 86 20.35 -15.11 -12.18
C LEU A 86 20.95 -13.83 -11.60
N VAL A 87 21.63 -13.94 -10.45
CA VAL A 87 22.18 -12.82 -9.69
C VAL A 87 23.60 -13.10 -9.23
N ARG A 88 24.39 -12.05 -9.07
CA ARG A 88 25.69 -12.09 -8.38
C ARG A 88 25.52 -11.39 -7.03
N LEU A 89 25.86 -12.08 -5.94
CA LEU A 89 25.61 -11.59 -4.58
C LEU A 89 26.92 -11.42 -3.81
N THR A 90 26.96 -10.32 -3.06
CA THR A 90 28.07 -9.95 -2.19
C THR A 90 27.57 -9.66 -0.77
N TYR A 91 28.42 -9.92 0.22
CA TYR A 91 28.21 -9.56 1.61
C TYR A 91 29.53 -9.06 2.19
N CYS A 92 29.56 -7.86 2.79
CA CYS A 92 30.78 -7.23 3.30
C CYS A 92 31.95 -7.26 2.28
N ASN A 93 31.67 -6.88 1.03
CA ASN A 93 32.59 -6.95 -0.12
C ASN A 93 33.13 -8.35 -0.49
N ARG A 94 32.57 -9.43 0.08
CA ARG A 94 32.91 -10.81 -0.30
C ARG A 94 31.84 -11.39 -1.21
N ILE A 95 32.25 -11.95 -2.34
CA ILE A 95 31.35 -12.65 -3.26
C ILE A 95 31.10 -14.05 -2.73
N PHE A 96 29.83 -14.40 -2.55
CA PHE A 96 29.42 -15.75 -2.14
C PHE A 96 28.54 -16.45 -3.17
N ASN A 97 28.05 -15.73 -4.19
CA ASN A 97 27.28 -16.29 -5.29
C ASN A 97 27.57 -15.54 -6.60
N ALA A 98 28.01 -16.26 -7.63
CA ALA A 98 28.24 -15.75 -8.98
C ALA A 98 28.32 -16.95 -9.97
N PRO A 99 28.30 -16.72 -11.29
CA PRO A 99 28.45 -17.81 -12.27
C PRO A 99 29.72 -18.65 -12.09
N ASP A 100 30.80 -17.99 -11.64
CA ASP A 100 32.11 -18.55 -11.35
C ASP A 100 32.30 -18.98 -9.88
N THR A 101 31.40 -18.57 -8.98
CA THR A 101 31.46 -18.83 -7.55
C THR A 101 30.14 -19.41 -7.05
N LEU A 102 30.09 -20.73 -6.88
CA LEU A 102 28.87 -21.41 -6.44
C LEU A 102 28.57 -21.18 -4.95
N PRO A 103 27.29 -21.00 -4.56
CA PRO A 103 26.89 -20.75 -3.18
C PRO A 103 26.79 -22.08 -2.41
N THR A 104 27.93 -22.59 -1.96
CA THR A 104 28.02 -23.85 -1.20
C THR A 104 27.84 -23.60 0.31
N ARG A 105 27.40 -24.61 1.07
CA ARG A 105 27.28 -24.52 2.54
C ARG A 105 28.56 -23.98 3.22
N LEU A 106 29.73 -24.47 2.81
CA LEU A 106 31.02 -24.05 3.34
C LEU A 106 31.33 -22.58 3.02
N ARG A 107 31.02 -22.13 1.80
CA ARG A 107 31.20 -20.72 1.42
C ARG A 107 30.29 -19.80 2.23
N ILE A 108 29.07 -20.24 2.55
CA ILE A 108 28.16 -19.50 3.42
C ILE A 108 28.74 -19.38 4.84
N ASP A 109 29.29 -20.46 5.41
CA ASP A 109 29.97 -20.41 6.73
C ASP A 109 31.17 -19.45 6.73
N GLU A 110 32.00 -19.45 5.67
CA GLU A 110 33.14 -18.55 5.54
C GLU A 110 32.74 -17.07 5.40
N ALA A 111 31.59 -16.80 4.78
CA ALA A 111 31.11 -15.45 4.53
C ALA A 111 30.31 -14.87 5.71
N PHE A 112 29.45 -15.66 6.34
CA PHE A 112 28.51 -15.19 7.36
C PHE A 112 28.87 -15.67 8.78
N GLY A 113 29.82 -16.59 8.91
CA GLY A 113 30.28 -17.12 10.19
C GLY A 113 29.40 -18.28 10.69
N ALA A 114 29.61 -18.64 11.96
CA ALA A 114 28.87 -19.72 12.60
C ALA A 114 27.41 -19.33 12.86
N THR A 115 26.51 -20.30 12.73
CA THR A 115 25.10 -20.14 13.10
C THR A 115 24.53 -21.42 13.72
N HIS A 116 23.27 -21.36 14.15
CA HIS A 116 22.53 -22.51 14.70
C HIS A 116 22.42 -23.65 13.67
N PRO A 117 22.21 -24.90 14.14
CA PRO A 117 21.99 -26.03 13.25
C PRO A 117 20.85 -25.80 12.26
N GLU A 118 20.93 -26.47 11.11
CA GLU A 118 19.92 -26.41 10.06
C GLU A 118 18.59 -26.98 10.57
N ASP A 119 17.51 -26.24 10.38
CA ASP A 119 16.15 -26.72 10.63
C ASP A 119 15.63 -27.40 9.36
N PHE A 120 15.00 -28.58 9.49
CA PHE A 120 14.38 -29.25 8.34
C PHE A 120 12.91 -28.88 8.23
N CYS A 121 12.52 -28.32 7.08
CA CYS A 121 11.12 -28.05 6.76
C CYS A 121 10.53 -29.23 5.98
N GLU A 122 9.70 -30.04 6.63
CA GLU A 122 9.02 -31.18 5.99
C GLU A 122 8.09 -30.77 4.85
N GLN A 123 7.46 -29.59 4.96
CA GLN A 123 6.49 -29.11 3.97
C GLN A 123 7.16 -28.75 2.64
N GLU A 124 8.31 -28.08 2.69
CA GLU A 124 9.05 -27.68 1.48
C GLU A 124 10.12 -28.68 1.07
N GLN A 125 10.35 -29.74 1.88
CA GLN A 125 11.45 -30.69 1.70
C GLN A 125 12.78 -29.97 1.53
N GLN A 126 13.07 -29.03 2.44
CA GLN A 126 14.24 -28.17 2.40
C GLN A 126 14.90 -28.04 3.79
N TYR A 127 16.22 -27.94 3.79
CA TYR A 127 16.99 -27.55 4.97
C TYR A 127 17.16 -26.04 4.99
N ILE A 128 16.83 -25.42 6.12
CA ILE A 128 16.88 -23.98 6.30
C ILE A 128 18.01 -23.65 7.25
N LEU A 129 18.99 -22.90 6.74
CA LEU A 129 20.06 -22.34 7.54
C LEU A 129 19.74 -20.87 7.84
N THR A 130 19.43 -20.60 9.10
CA THR A 130 18.98 -19.27 9.54
C THR A 130 20.12 -18.47 10.14
N PHE A 131 20.23 -17.20 9.76
CA PHE A 131 21.03 -16.17 10.44
C PHE A 131 20.09 -15.03 10.88
N PRO A 132 20.52 -14.12 11.77
CA PRO A 132 19.74 -12.92 12.06
C PRO A 132 19.41 -12.13 10.78
N GLY A 133 18.13 -12.11 10.41
CA GLY A 133 17.61 -11.41 9.24
C GLY A 133 17.91 -12.03 7.86
N LEU A 134 18.35 -13.30 7.83
CA LEU A 134 18.69 -14.01 6.60
C LEU A 134 18.38 -15.51 6.73
N ALA A 135 17.93 -16.16 5.66
CA ALA A 135 17.77 -17.61 5.63
C ALA A 135 18.15 -18.18 4.26
N PHE A 136 18.97 -19.24 4.28
CA PHE A 136 19.36 -19.99 3.10
C PHE A 136 18.60 -21.31 3.04
N HIS A 137 18.06 -21.65 1.88
CA HIS A 137 17.31 -22.89 1.68
C HIS A 137 18.12 -23.83 0.81
N PHE A 138 18.29 -25.06 1.28
CA PHE A 138 18.98 -26.13 0.59
C PHE A 138 17.98 -27.25 0.27
N PRO A 139 17.99 -27.81 -0.95
CA PRO A 139 17.07 -28.87 -1.33
C PRO A 139 17.40 -30.18 -0.59
N SER A 140 16.37 -30.89 -0.07
CA SER A 140 16.55 -32.14 0.68
C SER A 140 17.18 -33.27 -0.14
N GLU A 141 16.83 -33.36 -1.42
CA GLU A 141 17.33 -34.37 -2.37
C GLU A 141 18.86 -34.36 -2.49
N ALA A 142 19.50 -33.21 -2.22
CA ALA A 142 20.94 -33.08 -2.26
C ALA A 142 21.66 -33.80 -1.10
N ARG A 143 20.94 -34.22 -0.03
CA ARG A 143 21.49 -35.09 1.02
C ARG A 143 21.33 -36.59 0.72
N ALA A 144 20.20 -37.00 0.14
CA ALA A 144 19.92 -38.40 -0.15
C ALA A 144 20.89 -39.01 -1.20
N GLY A 145 21.49 -38.16 -2.05
CA GLY A 145 22.51 -38.53 -3.03
C GLY A 145 23.97 -38.39 -2.58
N LEU A 146 24.27 -38.14 -1.29
CA LEU A 146 25.64 -37.87 -0.80
C LEU A 146 26.62 -39.06 -0.82
N THR A 147 26.33 -40.10 -1.60
CA THR A 147 27.33 -41.09 -2.03
C THR A 147 28.18 -40.50 -3.15
N GLY A 148 29.04 -39.51 -2.85
CA GLY A 148 29.98 -38.99 -3.87
C GLY A 148 30.41 -37.53 -3.78
N GLY A 149 30.51 -36.92 -2.60
CA GLY A 149 31.20 -35.62 -2.44
C GLY A 149 30.53 -34.42 -3.12
N GLN A 150 29.26 -34.50 -3.51
CA GLN A 150 28.51 -33.34 -4.01
C GLN A 150 28.28 -32.32 -2.88
N GLN A 151 28.67 -31.08 -3.13
CA GLN A 151 28.48 -29.98 -2.19
C GLN A 151 27.03 -29.49 -2.23
N LEU A 152 26.40 -29.33 -1.06
CA LEU A 152 25.07 -28.75 -0.93
C LEU A 152 25.10 -27.29 -1.40
N LEU A 153 24.31 -27.00 -2.45
CA LEU A 153 24.16 -25.66 -3.03
C LEU A 153 22.88 -25.00 -2.51
N VAL A 154 22.97 -23.70 -2.26
CA VAL A 154 21.81 -22.86 -1.93
C VAL A 154 20.85 -22.83 -3.12
N ALA A 155 19.60 -23.22 -2.90
CA ALA A 155 18.51 -23.09 -3.88
C ALA A 155 17.91 -21.68 -3.87
N SER A 156 17.68 -21.11 -2.69
CA SER A 156 17.11 -19.77 -2.53
C SER A 156 17.62 -19.07 -1.27
N LEU A 157 17.50 -17.74 -1.28
CA LEU A 157 17.89 -16.86 -0.19
C LEU A 157 16.74 -15.92 0.19
N GLN A 158 16.50 -15.78 1.48
CA GLN A 158 15.48 -14.89 2.03
C GLN A 158 16.10 -13.86 2.97
N ILE A 159 15.75 -12.59 2.80
CA ILE A 159 16.14 -11.46 3.65
C ILE A 159 14.87 -10.89 4.27
N TYR A 160 14.81 -10.84 5.60
CA TYR A 160 13.61 -10.47 6.35
C TYR A 160 13.98 -9.81 7.67
N TYR A 161 13.06 -9.05 8.25
CA TYR A 161 13.30 -8.40 9.54
C TYR A 161 12.91 -9.33 10.70
N GLY A 162 13.83 -9.56 11.63
CA GLY A 162 13.62 -10.40 12.81
C GLY A 162 14.52 -11.64 12.87
N LYS A 163 14.18 -12.57 13.76
CA LYS A 163 14.99 -13.76 14.05
C LYS A 163 14.64 -15.00 13.22
N ARG A 164 13.39 -15.12 12.76
CA ARG A 164 12.91 -16.24 11.94
C ARG A 164 11.96 -15.76 10.85
N VAL A 165 11.96 -16.45 9.71
CA VAL A 165 11.10 -16.17 8.55
C VAL A 165 9.62 -16.20 8.90
N GLU A 166 9.18 -17.20 9.67
CA GLU A 166 7.77 -17.36 10.09
C GLU A 166 7.28 -16.18 10.95
N SER A 167 8.20 -15.58 11.69
CA SER A 167 7.96 -14.40 12.53
C SER A 167 8.27 -13.08 11.82
N ALA A 168 8.59 -13.11 10.52
CA ALA A 168 8.96 -11.93 9.77
C ALA A 168 7.83 -10.91 9.81
N ARG A 169 8.07 -9.82 10.54
CA ARG A 169 7.17 -8.67 10.64
C ARG A 169 7.71 -7.55 9.77
N VAL A 170 6.80 -6.68 9.36
CA VAL A 170 7.21 -5.44 8.71
C VAL A 170 7.99 -4.59 9.71
N PRO A 171 9.21 -4.13 9.38
CA PRO A 171 9.95 -3.22 10.27
C PRO A 171 9.28 -1.85 10.38
N SER A 172 9.81 -1.00 11.25
CA SER A 172 9.48 0.42 11.26
C SER A 172 9.73 1.04 9.88
N LEU A 173 9.06 2.15 9.60
CA LEU A 173 9.29 2.87 8.35
C LEU A 173 10.78 3.18 8.18
N PRO A 174 11.35 2.93 7.00
CA PRO A 174 12.73 3.30 6.74
C PRO A 174 12.86 4.83 6.78
N PRO A 175 14.03 5.34 7.18
CA PRO A 175 14.25 6.78 7.22
C PRO A 175 14.08 7.37 5.82
N SER A 176 13.22 8.38 5.71
CA SER A 176 12.89 9.04 4.44
C SER A 176 12.84 10.55 4.67
N PRO A 177 14.00 11.22 4.66
CA PRO A 177 14.08 12.62 5.07
C PRO A 177 13.18 13.49 4.19
N GLY A 178 12.28 14.22 4.84
CA GLY A 178 11.33 15.13 4.18
C GLY A 178 10.08 14.46 3.61
N GLN A 179 9.88 13.15 3.77
CA GLN A 179 8.65 12.47 3.38
C GLN A 179 7.70 12.35 4.59
N LEU A 180 6.45 12.77 4.40
CA LEU A 180 5.39 12.59 5.39
C LEU A 180 4.72 11.22 5.18
N SER A 181 4.64 10.41 6.23
CA SER A 181 3.86 9.16 6.22
C SER A 181 2.67 9.28 7.17
N LEU A 182 1.52 8.74 6.76
CA LEU A 182 0.34 8.69 7.62
C LEU A 182 0.40 7.47 8.53
N ASP A 183 0.17 7.66 9.83
CA ASP A 183 -0.09 6.58 10.78
C ASP A 183 -1.58 6.22 10.82
N THR A 184 -2.42 7.23 11.12
CA THR A 184 -3.89 7.11 11.12
C THR A 184 -4.54 8.44 10.74
N LEU A 185 -5.75 8.35 10.17
CA LEU A 185 -6.61 9.50 9.90
C LEU A 185 -7.99 9.29 10.53
N THR A 186 -8.29 9.99 11.60
CA THR A 186 -9.61 9.94 12.22
C THR A 186 -10.53 10.98 11.58
N VAL A 187 -11.69 10.56 11.10
CA VAL A 187 -12.72 11.47 10.60
C VAL A 187 -13.45 12.11 11.77
N ILE A 188 -13.41 13.44 11.87
CA ILE A 188 -14.07 14.19 12.93
C ILE A 188 -15.53 14.36 12.56
N ARG A 189 -16.42 13.71 13.31
CA ARG A 189 -17.86 13.79 13.10
C ARG A 189 -18.58 14.29 14.35
N ASP A 190 -19.59 15.10 14.11
CA ASP A 190 -20.57 15.55 15.08
C ASP A 190 -21.92 14.93 14.66
N HIS A 191 -22.30 13.87 15.36
CA HIS A 191 -23.43 13.01 15.00
C HIS A 191 -23.35 12.50 13.54
N SER A 192 -24.23 12.99 12.67
CA SER A 192 -24.34 12.64 11.26
C SER A 192 -23.63 13.61 10.32
N THR A 193 -22.87 14.57 10.87
CA THR A 193 -22.19 15.62 10.12
C THR A 193 -20.68 15.54 10.28
N THR A 194 -19.96 15.60 9.17
CA THR A 194 -18.50 15.58 9.16
C THR A 194 -17.99 17.01 9.26
N ARG A 195 -17.08 17.25 10.22
CA ARG A 195 -16.48 18.58 10.46
C ARG A 195 -15.10 18.71 9.80
N GLY A 196 -14.37 17.61 9.71
CA GLY A 196 -13.00 17.61 9.22
C GLY A 196 -12.30 16.28 9.42
N VAL A 197 -10.97 16.31 9.31
CA VAL A 197 -10.10 15.14 9.47
C VAL A 197 -8.95 15.47 10.43
N LYS A 198 -8.60 14.50 11.26
CA LYS A 198 -7.45 14.54 12.16
C LYS A 198 -6.43 13.51 11.69
N LEU A 199 -5.23 13.97 11.36
CA LEU A 199 -4.13 13.15 10.88
C LEU A 199 -3.11 12.97 12.00
N THR A 200 -2.65 11.75 12.19
CA THR A 200 -1.42 11.44 12.92
C THR A 200 -0.35 11.12 11.89
N ILE A 201 0.63 11.99 11.79
CA ILE A 201 1.68 11.95 10.76
C ILE A 201 2.98 11.53 11.42
N ILE A 202 3.67 10.59 10.78
CA ILE A 202 5.01 10.15 11.16
C ILE A 202 6.01 11.05 10.45
N LEU A 203 6.82 11.74 11.25
CA LEU A 203 7.94 12.55 10.81
C LEU A 203 9.24 11.85 11.17
N ASP A 204 10.06 11.58 10.17
CA ASP A 204 11.44 11.19 10.40
C ASP A 204 12.27 12.47 10.61
N ALA A 205 12.48 12.81 11.88
CA ALA A 205 13.39 13.89 12.27
C ALA A 205 14.81 13.35 12.18
N GLY A 206 15.36 13.34 10.96
CA GLY A 206 16.75 12.95 10.68
C GLY A 206 17.76 13.89 11.35
N GLY A 207 17.97 13.71 12.66
CA GLY A 207 19.00 14.34 13.47
C GLY A 207 20.06 13.32 13.86
N ARG A 208 21.34 13.75 13.80
CA ARG A 208 22.55 12.95 14.04
C ARG A 208 22.40 11.84 15.10
N GLY A 209 22.32 10.60 14.66
CA GLY A 209 22.63 9.41 15.47
C GLY A 209 21.45 8.67 16.11
N THR A 210 20.23 9.24 16.12
CA THR A 210 19.03 8.58 16.62
C THR A 210 17.85 8.91 15.70
N SER A 211 17.40 7.93 14.90
CA SER A 211 16.10 8.03 14.20
C SER A 211 14.98 7.93 15.22
N GLU A 212 14.71 9.04 15.93
CA GLU A 212 13.47 9.18 16.67
C GLU A 212 12.38 9.62 15.71
N THR A 213 11.50 8.69 15.35
CA THR A 213 10.27 9.02 14.62
C THR A 213 9.36 9.85 15.52
N GLN A 214 9.07 11.08 15.13
CA GLN A 214 8.13 11.94 15.84
C GLN A 214 6.72 11.76 15.28
N LEU A 215 5.75 11.53 16.15
CA LEU A 215 4.33 11.55 15.78
C LEU A 215 3.77 12.96 15.96
N LEU A 216 3.20 13.51 14.89
CA LEU A 216 2.61 14.83 14.87
C LEU A 216 1.12 14.72 14.55
N THR A 217 0.29 15.23 15.46
CA THR A 217 -1.16 15.26 15.28
C THR A 217 -1.61 16.61 14.74
N ARG A 218 -2.34 16.60 13.62
CA ARG A 218 -2.81 17.78 12.90
C ARG A 218 -4.26 17.63 12.48
N SER A 219 -5.02 18.72 12.41
CA SER A 219 -6.43 18.68 12.01
C SER A 219 -6.71 19.66 10.89
N VAL A 220 -7.44 19.22 9.87
CA VAL A 220 -7.92 20.06 8.77
C VAL A 220 -9.44 20.00 8.75
N MET A 221 -10.07 21.17 8.80
CA MET A 221 -11.52 21.30 8.89
C MET A 221 -12.12 21.73 7.55
N PHE A 222 -13.41 21.46 7.35
CA PHE A 222 -14.15 22.12 6.27
C PHE A 222 -14.14 23.63 6.47
N GLY A 223 -14.02 24.37 5.38
CA GLY A 223 -13.90 25.84 5.43
C GLY A 223 -12.48 26.37 5.62
N ASP A 224 -11.48 25.53 5.95
CA ASP A 224 -10.09 25.98 6.10
C ASP A 224 -9.54 26.59 4.80
N SER A 225 -8.71 27.63 4.93
CA SER A 225 -8.04 28.25 3.78
C SER A 225 -6.92 27.36 3.24
N CYS A 226 -6.53 27.56 1.98
CA CYS A 226 -5.38 26.85 1.43
C CYS A 226 -4.08 27.10 2.22
N GLN A 227 -3.88 28.31 2.76
CA GLN A 227 -2.73 28.62 3.63
C GLN A 227 -2.76 27.81 4.93
N THR A 228 -3.95 27.69 5.54
CA THR A 228 -4.14 26.89 6.76
C THR A 228 -3.77 25.44 6.50
N VAL A 229 -4.25 24.85 5.40
CA VAL A 229 -3.92 23.46 5.03
C VAL A 229 -2.42 23.30 4.81
N LEU A 230 -1.78 24.18 4.05
CA LEU A 230 -0.33 24.14 3.80
C LEU A 230 0.49 24.25 5.09
N SER A 231 0.10 25.13 6.01
CA SER A 231 0.77 25.29 7.30
C SER A 231 0.58 24.09 8.24
N THR A 232 -0.51 23.35 8.06
CA THR A 232 -0.92 22.25 8.95
C THR A 232 -0.32 20.92 8.54
N ILE A 233 -0.39 20.57 7.24
CA ILE A 233 0.06 19.27 6.72
C ILE A 233 1.18 19.36 5.67
N GLY A 234 1.67 20.56 5.37
CA GLY A 234 2.77 20.78 4.41
C GLY A 234 2.33 20.92 2.96
N ALA A 235 3.30 20.92 2.05
CA ALA A 235 3.05 21.06 0.62
C ALA A 235 2.45 19.76 0.02
N PRO A 236 1.47 19.85 -0.89
CA PRO A 236 0.95 18.68 -1.58
C PRO A 236 1.96 18.14 -2.59
N ASN A 237 1.87 16.84 -2.89
CA ASN A 237 2.66 16.22 -3.95
C ASN A 237 2.25 16.74 -5.34
N ARG A 238 0.96 17.09 -5.51
CA ARG A 238 0.44 17.64 -6.76
C ARG A 238 -0.75 18.56 -6.51
N VAL A 239 -0.85 19.61 -7.34
CA VAL A 239 -2.06 20.43 -7.45
C VAL A 239 -2.76 20.10 -8.77
N PHE A 240 -4.06 19.83 -8.72
CA PHE A 240 -4.86 19.49 -9.91
C PHE A 240 -6.09 20.39 -10.03
N TYR A 241 -6.21 21.10 -11.15
CA TYR A 241 -7.35 21.98 -11.43
C TYR A 241 -8.43 21.23 -12.21
N LYS A 242 -9.66 21.25 -11.72
CA LYS A 242 -10.78 20.54 -12.35
C LYS A 242 -11.21 21.25 -13.63
N SER A 243 -10.75 20.77 -14.78
CA SER A 243 -11.11 21.32 -16.10
C SER A 243 -12.58 21.09 -16.47
N GLU A 244 -13.16 19.96 -16.05
CA GLU A 244 -14.53 19.57 -16.37
C GLU A 244 -15.27 19.01 -15.17
N ASP A 245 -16.55 19.35 -15.04
CA ASP A 245 -17.45 18.78 -14.05
C ASP A 245 -18.58 18.02 -14.73
N LYS A 246 -18.27 16.78 -15.10
CA LYS A 246 -19.16 15.90 -15.86
C LYS A 246 -20.48 15.61 -15.13
N MET A 247 -20.53 15.82 -13.80
CA MET A 247 -21.73 15.65 -12.98
C MET A 247 -22.61 16.91 -12.88
N LYS A 248 -22.23 18.03 -13.53
CA LYS A 248 -23.06 19.26 -13.57
C LYS A 248 -24.41 19.08 -14.24
N ILE A 249 -24.61 18.03 -15.03
CA ILE A 249 -25.91 17.72 -15.66
C ILE A 249 -27.02 17.47 -14.63
N HIS A 250 -26.67 17.07 -13.40
CA HIS A 250 -27.63 16.85 -12.32
C HIS A 250 -27.90 18.12 -11.49
N ASN A 251 -27.20 19.22 -11.78
CA ASN A 251 -27.46 20.50 -11.15
C ASN A 251 -28.54 21.25 -11.94
N THR A 252 -29.74 21.34 -11.37
CA THR A 252 -30.90 22.02 -11.97
C THR A 252 -30.70 23.54 -12.12
N LYS A 253 -29.68 24.13 -11.48
CA LYS A 253 -29.34 25.55 -11.58
C LYS A 253 -28.17 25.77 -12.56
N ARG A 254 -28.48 26.09 -13.82
CA ARG A 254 -27.49 26.54 -14.82
C ARG A 254 -26.96 27.94 -14.43
N GLN A 255 -25.83 28.02 -13.74
CA GLN A 255 -25.12 29.29 -13.56
C GLN A 255 -24.23 29.58 -14.79
N LYS A 256 -24.62 30.58 -15.59
CA LYS A 256 -23.76 31.23 -16.61
C LYS A 256 -22.86 32.23 -15.89
N GLY A 257 -21.58 31.89 -15.68
CA GLY A 257 -20.59 32.77 -15.05
C GLY A 257 -19.16 32.30 -15.30
N ILE A 258 -18.20 33.20 -15.07
CA ILE A 258 -16.75 32.98 -15.23
C ILE A 258 -16.34 31.67 -14.53
N ARG A 259 -15.65 30.80 -15.29
CA ARG A 259 -15.29 29.44 -14.88
C ARG A 259 -14.06 29.46 -13.97
N HIS A 260 -14.26 29.69 -12.68
CA HIS A 260 -13.27 29.25 -11.69
C HIS A 260 -13.45 27.75 -11.47
N SER A 261 -12.38 26.98 -11.65
CA SER A 261 -12.36 25.53 -11.44
C SER A 261 -11.90 25.21 -10.03
N ASP A 262 -12.70 24.41 -9.32
CA ASP A 262 -12.27 23.83 -8.04
C ASP A 262 -10.95 23.08 -8.26
N TYR A 263 -10.06 23.07 -7.27
CA TYR A 263 -8.75 22.45 -7.40
C TYR A 263 -8.44 21.55 -6.21
N PHE A 264 -7.64 20.52 -6.47
CA PHE A 264 -7.22 19.53 -5.47
C PHE A 264 -5.78 19.78 -5.05
N PHE A 265 -5.53 19.61 -3.76
CA PHE A 265 -4.23 19.27 -3.22
C PHE A 265 -4.20 17.76 -3.01
N ASN A 266 -3.32 17.07 -3.74
CA ASN A 266 -3.14 15.63 -3.66
C ASN A 266 -1.95 15.31 -2.77
N TYR A 267 -2.21 14.61 -1.66
CA TYR A 267 -1.19 14.09 -0.75
C TYR A 267 -1.07 12.59 -0.95
N PHE A 268 -0.30 12.19 -1.96
CA PHE A 268 -0.13 10.80 -2.36
C PHE A 268 0.39 9.94 -1.21
N THR A 269 1.30 10.45 -0.39
CA THR A 269 1.86 9.71 0.76
C THR A 269 0.90 9.62 1.96
N LEU A 270 -0.14 10.44 2.00
CA LEU A 270 -1.18 10.38 3.03
C LEU A 270 -2.45 9.67 2.55
N GLY A 271 -2.51 9.27 1.28
CA GLY A 271 -3.73 8.73 0.68
C GLY A 271 -4.91 9.70 0.72
N LEU A 272 -4.64 11.02 0.71
CA LEU A 272 -5.61 12.07 0.95
C LEU A 272 -5.64 13.07 -0.21
N ASP A 273 -6.84 13.39 -0.69
CA ASP A 273 -7.06 14.59 -1.51
C ASP A 273 -7.92 15.62 -0.76
N VAL A 274 -7.54 16.89 -0.86
CA VAL A 274 -8.29 18.03 -0.32
C VAL A 274 -8.75 18.90 -1.48
N LEU A 275 -10.06 19.03 -1.66
CA LEU A 275 -10.66 19.88 -2.68
C LEU A 275 -10.98 21.26 -2.11
N PHE A 276 -10.53 22.30 -2.82
CA PHE A 276 -10.83 23.69 -2.53
C PHE A 276 -11.86 24.24 -3.49
N ASP A 277 -12.77 25.04 -2.94
CA ASP A 277 -13.69 25.85 -3.73
C ASP A 277 -12.94 26.94 -4.49
N ALA A 278 -13.25 27.09 -5.77
CA ALA A 278 -12.54 28.01 -6.65
C ALA A 278 -12.82 29.49 -6.37
N LYS A 279 -13.92 29.81 -5.68
CA LYS A 279 -14.28 31.20 -5.36
C LYS A 279 -13.70 31.63 -4.02
N CYS A 280 -13.87 30.77 -3.01
CA CYS A 280 -13.51 31.11 -1.64
C CYS A 280 -12.13 30.58 -1.23
N HIS A 281 -11.51 29.70 -2.03
CA HIS A 281 -10.25 29.03 -1.69
C HIS A 281 -10.30 28.27 -0.35
N ARG A 282 -11.48 27.72 -0.04
CA ARG A 282 -11.77 27.01 1.21
C ARG A 282 -12.02 25.52 0.96
N VAL A 283 -11.65 24.70 1.93
CA VAL A 283 -11.85 23.25 1.89
C VAL A 283 -13.34 22.91 1.80
N LYS A 284 -13.70 22.09 0.81
CA LYS A 284 -15.08 21.72 0.48
C LYS A 284 -15.33 20.21 0.50
N LYS A 285 -14.26 19.42 0.28
CA LYS A 285 -14.33 17.97 0.18
C LYS A 285 -12.99 17.32 0.52
N PHE A 286 -13.05 16.16 1.16
CA PHE A 286 -11.92 15.26 1.34
C PHE A 286 -12.15 13.96 0.57
N VAL A 287 -11.09 13.35 0.04
CA VAL A 287 -11.13 11.99 -0.53
C VAL A 287 -10.05 11.15 0.13
N LEU A 288 -10.44 10.04 0.72
CA LEU A 288 -9.57 9.09 1.41
C LEU A 288 -9.41 7.84 0.53
N HIS A 289 -8.19 7.50 0.16
CA HIS A 289 -7.89 6.39 -0.75
C HIS A 289 -7.32 5.17 -0.01
N THR A 290 -7.84 3.97 -0.27
CA THR A 290 -7.37 2.74 0.39
C THR A 290 -6.28 2.00 -0.39
N ASN A 291 -6.00 2.42 -1.63
CA ASN A 291 -4.95 1.87 -2.50
C ASN A 291 -5.03 0.34 -2.73
N PHE A 292 -6.22 -0.24 -2.99
CA PHE A 292 -6.31 -1.66 -3.32
C PHE A 292 -5.79 -1.99 -4.74
N PRO A 293 -5.06 -3.12 -4.91
CA PRO A 293 -4.74 -3.64 -6.23
C PRO A 293 -5.98 -3.89 -7.09
N GLY A 294 -5.87 -3.63 -8.38
CA GLY A 294 -7.01 -3.68 -9.31
C GLY A 294 -7.87 -2.41 -9.33
N HIS A 295 -7.58 -1.43 -8.47
CA HIS A 295 -8.11 -0.08 -8.57
C HIS A 295 -7.27 0.79 -9.52
N HIS A 296 -7.88 1.69 -10.29
CA HIS A 296 -7.21 2.53 -11.28
C HIS A 296 -6.22 3.53 -10.66
N ASN A 297 -6.45 3.93 -9.41
CA ASN A 297 -5.51 4.74 -8.64
C ASN A 297 -4.48 3.90 -7.86
N PHE A 298 -4.46 2.57 -8.05
CA PHE A 298 -3.47 1.73 -7.38
C PHE A 298 -2.05 2.20 -7.70
N ASN A 299 -1.19 2.20 -6.69
CA ASN A 299 0.20 2.67 -6.76
C ASN A 299 0.36 4.20 -6.96
N MET A 300 -0.73 4.96 -7.16
CA MET A 300 -0.67 6.43 -7.16
C MET A 300 -0.68 7.00 -5.75
N TYR A 301 -1.39 6.35 -4.83
CA TYR A 301 -1.48 6.74 -3.42
C TYR A 301 -0.86 5.68 -2.52
N GLN A 302 -0.41 6.08 -1.34
CA GLN A 302 -0.28 5.19 -0.20
C GLN A 302 -1.66 4.99 0.43
N ARG A 303 -1.86 3.88 1.15
CA ARG A 303 -3.12 3.60 1.82
C ARG A 303 -3.38 4.61 2.93
N CYS A 304 -4.52 5.28 2.87
CA CYS A 304 -5.04 6.07 3.98
C CYS A 304 -5.63 5.13 5.04
N ASN A 305 -4.98 5.05 6.19
CA ASN A 305 -5.44 4.28 7.34
C ASN A 305 -6.49 5.07 8.12
N PHE A 306 -7.67 5.23 7.53
CA PHE A 306 -8.71 6.08 8.10
C PHE A 306 -9.59 5.34 9.12
N GLU A 307 -10.13 6.10 10.06
CA GLU A 307 -11.14 5.67 11.03
C GLU A 307 -12.37 6.56 10.88
N LEU A 308 -13.45 5.99 10.36
CA LEU A 308 -14.71 6.69 10.12
C LEU A 308 -15.78 6.18 11.09
N PRO A 309 -16.11 6.92 12.17
CA PRO A 309 -17.20 6.54 13.05
C PRO A 309 -18.56 6.75 12.35
N LEU A 310 -19.34 5.67 12.23
CA LEU A 310 -20.70 5.68 11.69
C LEU A 310 -21.68 5.15 12.73
N THR A 311 -22.79 5.85 12.91
CA THR A 311 -23.91 5.38 13.72
C THR A 311 -24.81 4.48 12.86
N LEU A 312 -24.88 3.20 13.20
CA LEU A 312 -25.70 2.21 12.52
C LEU A 312 -27.04 2.02 13.24
N LYS A 313 -28.09 1.69 12.48
CA LYS A 313 -29.33 1.21 13.07
C LYS A 313 -29.15 -0.23 13.55
N CYS A 314 -29.82 -0.58 14.65
CA CYS A 314 -29.95 -1.95 15.10
C CYS A 314 -30.73 -2.78 14.07
N LEU A 315 -30.33 -4.04 13.87
CA LEU A 315 -31.14 -4.99 13.14
C LEU A 315 -32.35 -5.35 14.04
N PRO A 316 -33.57 -5.48 13.48
CA PRO A 316 -34.69 -5.94 14.28
C PRO A 316 -34.36 -7.33 14.86
N PRO A 317 -34.72 -7.61 16.13
CA PRO A 317 -34.34 -8.85 16.78
C PRO A 317 -34.90 -10.06 16.03
N SER A 318 -34.07 -11.10 15.87
CA SER A 318 -34.46 -12.38 15.25
C SER A 318 -35.47 -13.18 16.08
N THR A 319 -35.71 -12.78 17.34
CA THR A 319 -36.53 -13.52 18.30
C THR A 319 -37.41 -12.56 19.09
N LYS A 320 -38.68 -12.95 19.30
CA LYS A 320 -39.72 -12.12 19.95
C LYS A 320 -39.42 -11.74 21.41
N GLU A 321 -38.40 -12.35 22.04
CA GLU A 321 -38.00 -12.09 23.43
C GLU A 321 -37.06 -10.88 23.60
N ALA A 322 -36.40 -10.41 22.54
CA ALA A 322 -35.49 -9.25 22.60
C ALA A 322 -36.18 -7.89 22.37
N ALA A 323 -37.51 -7.87 22.22
CA ALA A 323 -38.31 -6.67 21.97
C ALA A 323 -38.46 -5.71 23.17
N GLN A 324 -37.85 -6.03 24.33
CA GLN A 324 -37.94 -5.22 25.56
C GLN A 324 -36.66 -4.41 25.87
N LEU A 325 -35.61 -4.49 25.05
CA LEU A 325 -34.40 -3.67 25.22
C LEU A 325 -34.50 -2.40 24.35
N ILE A 326 -34.16 -1.25 24.93
CA ILE A 326 -34.06 0.03 24.22
C ILE A 326 -32.97 -0.11 23.16
N ASP A 327 -33.33 0.02 21.87
CA ASP A 327 -32.39 0.01 20.74
C ASP A 327 -31.46 1.24 20.83
N LEU A 328 -30.36 1.10 21.54
CA LEU A 328 -29.29 2.10 21.56
C LEU A 328 -28.54 2.05 20.23
N PRO A 329 -28.35 3.20 19.56
CA PRO A 329 -27.63 3.25 18.30
C PRO A 329 -26.18 2.78 18.47
N GLU A 330 -25.76 1.78 17.68
CA GLU A 330 -24.39 1.25 17.70
C GLU A 330 -23.47 2.14 16.85
N VAL A 331 -22.35 2.58 17.43
CA VAL A 331 -21.31 3.29 16.69
C VAL A 331 -20.27 2.28 16.22
N VAL A 332 -20.10 2.17 14.90
CA VAL A 332 -19.09 1.30 14.27
C VAL A 332 -18.07 2.15 13.57
N THR A 333 -16.78 1.86 13.81
CA THR A 333 -15.67 2.50 13.09
C THR A 333 -15.42 1.74 11.79
N VAL A 334 -15.59 2.42 10.67
CA VAL A 334 -15.27 1.92 9.34
C VAL A 334 -13.84 2.29 9.00
N GLY A 335 -13.05 1.29 8.61
CA GLY A 335 -11.65 1.44 8.19
C GLY A 335 -11.40 0.92 6.77
N PRO A 336 -10.16 1.04 6.25
CA PRO A 336 -9.78 0.54 4.93
C PRO A 336 -9.93 -0.98 4.76
N GLU A 337 -9.88 -1.73 5.86
CA GLU A 337 -10.05 -3.19 5.93
C GLU A 337 -11.51 -3.63 5.99
N SER A 338 -12.42 -2.70 6.22
CA SER A 338 -13.84 -3.00 6.32
C SER A 338 -14.44 -3.42 4.98
N LYS A 339 -15.29 -4.45 5.03
CA LYS A 339 -16.06 -4.92 3.88
C LYS A 339 -17.40 -4.20 3.79
N TRP A 340 -17.79 -3.82 2.57
CA TRP A 340 -19.02 -3.09 2.36
C TRP A 340 -20.26 -3.91 2.70
N SER A 341 -20.29 -5.21 2.41
CA SER A 341 -21.43 -6.10 2.75
C SER A 341 -21.80 -6.15 4.24
N ASN A 342 -20.83 -5.88 5.13
CA ASN A 342 -21.02 -5.84 6.58
C ASN A 342 -21.66 -4.53 7.04
N ILE A 343 -21.40 -3.43 6.33
CA ILE A 343 -21.78 -2.07 6.74
C ILE A 343 -22.99 -1.58 5.93
N GLY A 344 -22.96 -1.75 4.61
CA GLY A 344 -23.90 -1.18 3.65
C GLY A 344 -25.36 -1.59 3.88
N ARG A 345 -25.62 -2.81 4.40
CA ARG A 345 -26.98 -3.26 4.76
C ARG A 345 -27.57 -2.52 5.96
N ARG A 346 -26.70 -2.07 6.89
CA ARG A 346 -27.09 -1.39 8.13
C ARG A 346 -27.18 0.12 7.95
N LEU A 347 -26.51 0.64 6.92
CA LEU A 347 -26.62 2.03 6.49
C LEU A 347 -27.89 2.21 5.63
N CYS A 348 -28.74 3.18 5.98
CA CYS A 348 -29.87 3.59 5.13
C CYS A 348 -29.38 4.31 3.86
N THR A 349 -28.76 3.57 2.95
CA THR A 349 -28.30 4.09 1.66
C THR A 349 -29.49 4.55 0.84
N ARG A 350 -29.39 5.75 0.25
CA ARG A 350 -30.50 6.34 -0.52
C ARG A 350 -30.51 5.78 -1.94
N GLY A 351 -31.12 4.61 -2.11
CA GLY A 351 -31.36 3.98 -3.42
C GLY A 351 -30.19 3.15 -3.96
N PRO A 352 -30.28 2.66 -5.21
CA PRO A 352 -29.26 1.83 -5.83
C PRO A 352 -27.94 2.60 -6.02
N PRO A 353 -26.78 1.90 -6.04
CA PRO A 353 -25.49 2.56 -6.21
C PRO A 353 -25.34 3.20 -7.58
N VAL A 354 -24.58 4.28 -7.63
CA VAL A 354 -24.10 4.86 -8.89
C VAL A 354 -22.91 4.05 -9.37
N VAL A 355 -22.97 3.52 -10.60
CA VAL A 355 -21.88 2.72 -11.18
C VAL A 355 -20.90 3.62 -11.92
N LEU A 356 -19.63 3.61 -11.50
CA LEU A 356 -18.56 4.27 -12.22
C LEU A 356 -17.85 3.27 -13.13
N ARG A 357 -17.75 3.63 -14.41
CA ARG A 357 -16.97 2.91 -15.42
C ARG A 357 -15.72 3.70 -15.71
N LYS A 358 -14.56 3.15 -15.36
CA LYS A 358 -13.26 3.73 -15.71
C LYS A 358 -12.56 2.77 -16.66
N THR A 359 -12.21 3.28 -17.84
CA THR A 359 -11.34 2.57 -18.78
C THR A 359 -9.91 2.82 -18.37
N CYS A 360 -9.22 1.78 -17.94
CA CYS A 360 -7.78 1.83 -17.74
C CYS A 360 -7.12 1.60 -19.11
N SER A 361 -6.48 2.61 -19.68
CA SER A 361 -5.55 2.40 -20.78
C SER A 361 -4.27 1.80 -20.22
N SER A 362 -4.08 0.50 -20.41
CA SER A 362 -2.78 -0.15 -20.29
C SER A 362 -1.84 0.39 -21.39
N GLY A 363 -1.27 1.58 -21.19
CA GLY A 363 -0.40 2.19 -22.19
C GLY A 363 -0.15 3.68 -21.93
N GLY A 364 0.85 3.98 -21.12
CA GLY A 364 1.30 5.35 -20.84
C GLY A 364 2.79 5.42 -20.53
N GLY A 365 3.60 4.57 -21.16
CA GLY A 365 5.05 4.74 -21.28
C GLY A 365 5.37 4.97 -22.74
N GLY A 366 5.72 6.21 -23.12
CA GLY A 366 6.19 6.51 -24.46
C GLY A 366 7.49 5.76 -24.73
N GLY A 367 7.46 4.84 -25.69
CA GLY A 367 8.60 4.04 -26.11
C GLY A 367 8.19 3.11 -27.24
N ALA A 368 8.77 3.33 -28.42
CA ALA A 368 8.40 2.74 -29.70
C ALA A 368 8.40 1.20 -29.74
N GLY A 369 7.48 0.66 -30.56
CA GLY A 369 7.67 -0.62 -31.27
C GLY A 369 7.13 -1.87 -30.58
N GLY A 370 5.81 -2.10 -30.65
CA GLY A 370 5.23 -3.41 -30.34
C GLY A 370 3.71 -3.44 -30.55
N ASN A 371 3.26 -4.12 -31.61
CA ASN A 371 1.84 -4.36 -31.90
C ASN A 371 1.23 -5.36 -30.89
N ILE A 372 0.91 -4.90 -29.69
CA ILE A 372 0.00 -5.60 -28.79
C ILE A 372 -1.20 -4.69 -28.59
N ALA A 373 -2.38 -5.12 -29.03
CA ALA A 373 -3.62 -4.38 -28.83
C ALA A 373 -3.81 -4.10 -27.32
N PRO A 374 -4.11 -2.85 -26.91
CA PRO A 374 -4.36 -2.56 -25.50
C PRO A 374 -5.62 -3.30 -25.07
N THR A 375 -5.49 -4.30 -24.19
CA THR A 375 -6.63 -4.85 -23.47
C THR A 375 -7.10 -3.79 -22.49
N SER A 376 -8.02 -2.93 -22.92
CA SER A 376 -8.66 -1.97 -22.03
C SER A 376 -9.53 -2.76 -21.03
N SER A 377 -9.01 -2.99 -19.84
CA SER A 377 -9.83 -3.52 -18.75
C SER A 377 -10.75 -2.39 -18.27
N VAL A 378 -12.05 -2.64 -18.34
CA VAL A 378 -13.05 -1.74 -17.75
C VAL A 378 -13.10 -2.08 -16.27
N GLN A 379 -12.72 -1.12 -15.43
CA GLN A 379 -12.88 -1.26 -14.01
C GLN A 379 -14.22 -0.66 -13.58
N LEU A 380 -15.00 -1.44 -12.84
CA LEU A 380 -16.28 -1.05 -12.27
C LEU A 380 -16.14 -0.80 -10.77
N THR A 381 -16.62 0.34 -10.32
CA THR A 381 -16.83 0.64 -8.90
C THR A 381 -18.25 1.13 -8.66
N TYR A 382 -18.74 0.92 -7.44
CA TYR A 382 -20.10 1.21 -7.01
C TYR A 382 -20.06 2.27 -5.93
N CYS A 383 -20.71 3.41 -6.17
CA CYS A 383 -20.75 4.51 -5.22
C CYS A 383 -22.07 4.52 -4.46
N TYR A 384 -21.97 4.46 -3.14
CA TYR A 384 -23.09 4.51 -2.23
C TYR A 384 -23.08 5.82 -1.45
N ASN A 385 -24.22 6.48 -1.38
CA ASN A 385 -24.38 7.73 -0.63
C ASN A 385 -25.00 7.43 0.74
N HIS A 386 -24.39 7.96 1.80
CA HIS A 386 -24.93 7.99 3.14
C HIS A 386 -24.60 9.33 3.81
N GLN A 387 -25.63 10.09 4.22
CA GLN A 387 -25.47 11.41 4.84
C GLN A 387 -24.66 12.37 3.94
N ASP A 388 -23.50 12.81 4.42
CA ASP A 388 -22.53 13.68 3.76
C ASP A 388 -21.30 12.89 3.23
N ILE A 389 -21.45 11.58 3.06
CA ILE A 389 -20.38 10.65 2.69
C ILE A 389 -20.77 9.87 1.43
N ILE A 390 -19.80 9.70 0.54
CA ILE A 390 -19.88 8.73 -0.56
C ILE A 390 -18.81 7.67 -0.36
N VAL A 391 -19.21 6.41 -0.37
CA VAL A 391 -18.30 5.25 -0.30
C VAL A 391 -18.22 4.63 -1.68
N GLU A 392 -17.02 4.62 -2.28
CA GLU A 392 -16.71 3.92 -3.52
C GLU A 392 -16.24 2.50 -3.21
N VAL A 393 -16.93 1.50 -3.75
CA VAL A 393 -16.73 0.09 -3.46
C VAL A 393 -16.37 -0.66 -4.73
N MET A 394 -15.35 -1.52 -4.65
CA MET A 394 -14.92 -2.39 -5.75
C MET A 394 -15.86 -3.60 -5.91
N ALA A 395 -15.79 -4.28 -7.05
CA ALA A 395 -16.57 -5.50 -7.29
C ALA A 395 -16.30 -6.65 -6.29
N ASN A 396 -15.15 -6.63 -5.62
CA ASN A 396 -14.76 -7.60 -4.58
C ASN A 396 -15.16 -7.15 -3.15
N ASP A 397 -16.09 -6.21 -3.02
CA ASP A 397 -16.67 -5.75 -1.74
C ASP A 397 -15.72 -4.93 -0.83
N HIS A 398 -14.53 -4.57 -1.33
CA HIS A 398 -13.60 -3.69 -0.65
C HIS A 398 -13.89 -2.21 -0.94
N ILE A 399 -13.74 -1.37 0.09
CA ILE A 399 -13.87 0.09 -0.04
C ILE A 399 -12.62 0.62 -0.75
N ALA A 400 -12.79 1.22 -1.93
CA ALA A 400 -11.71 1.82 -2.71
C ALA A 400 -11.37 3.23 -2.22
N ALA A 401 -12.41 4.02 -1.93
CA ALA A 401 -12.26 5.38 -1.47
C ALA A 401 -13.50 5.83 -0.69
N VAL A 402 -13.30 6.79 0.21
CA VAL A 402 -14.36 7.48 0.94
C VAL A 402 -14.26 8.97 0.63
N THR A 403 -15.34 9.56 0.12
CA THR A 403 -15.44 10.99 -0.12
C THR A 403 -16.31 11.64 0.93
N LEU A 404 -15.78 12.65 1.62
CA LEU A 404 -16.46 13.42 2.65
C LEU A 404 -16.85 14.80 2.09
N PHE A 405 -18.09 15.22 2.31
CA PHE A 405 -18.61 16.51 1.86
C PHE A 405 -18.92 17.40 3.06
N MET A 406 -18.74 18.70 2.87
CA MET A 406 -19.27 19.68 3.81
C MET A 406 -20.80 19.64 3.81
N SER A 407 -21.41 19.69 5.01
CA SER A 407 -22.87 19.69 5.14
C SER A 407 -23.48 20.96 4.52
N PRO A 408 -24.65 20.89 3.87
CA PRO A 408 -25.29 22.07 3.27
C PRO A 408 -25.66 23.18 4.27
N ALA A 409 -25.84 22.84 5.54
CA ALA A 409 -26.25 23.78 6.59
C ALA A 409 -25.11 24.72 7.03
N GLU A 410 -23.85 24.36 6.76
CA GLU A 410 -22.66 25.15 7.11
C GLU A 410 -22.09 25.93 5.92
N ALA A 411 -22.61 25.68 4.71
CA ALA A 411 -22.12 26.27 3.46
C ALA A 411 -22.82 27.60 3.08
N SER A 412 -23.70 28.11 3.95
CA SER A 412 -24.48 29.34 3.76
C SER A 412 -23.80 30.58 4.32
#